data_AF-A0A940UM20-F1
#
_entry.id   AF-A0A940UM20-F1
#
_cell.length_a   1.000
_cell.length_b   1.000
_cell.length_c   1.000
_cell.angle_alpha   90.00
_cell.angle_beta   90.00
_cell.angle_gamma   90.00
#
_symmetry.space_group_name_H-M   'P 1'
#
loop_
_entity.id
_entity.type
_entity.pdbx_description
1 polymer ?
#
loop_
_entity_poly.entity_id
_entity_poly.type
_entity_poly.pdbx_seq_one_letter_code
_entity_poly.pdbx_strand_id
1 'polypeptide(L)'
;MATNRFPIVLAHGIARFDILREILMQKVGLTENELGDAFHYFKGIKSHLEENGFEVYHTSVDFAGSVDLRARQLSDQVNRILSGRTDDNVHIIAHSMGGLDARHMIVDIGGMADKVASVNTIGTPHLGTSFADFGISQGGHFVIKGLEPFIDLGGFNDLTTAACEVFNRRARDKEASNKVVYRTYASSEERDLVFLPLQLSWSIINRSEGENDGLVSVRSQQWEGELTGSDGSRKRIEQFRFPVPADHLNQVGWWDLQEINPVLDVLNAPKLAGEYESKIKAVYLEIAKRLS
;
A
#
# COMPACT_ATOMS: atom_id res chain seq x y z
N MET A 1 -12.19 25.70 3.92
CA MET A 1 -11.96 24.25 4.04
C MET A 1 -11.69 23.74 2.63
N ALA A 2 -10.62 23.00 2.40
CA ALA A 2 -10.33 22.46 1.07
C ALA A 2 -11.35 21.35 0.80
N THR A 3 -12.40 21.67 0.05
CA THR A 3 -13.36 20.67 -0.42
C THR A 3 -12.71 19.96 -1.59
N ASN A 4 -12.09 18.81 -1.34
CA ASN A 4 -11.60 17.97 -2.42
C ASN A 4 -12.80 17.54 -3.28
N ARG A 5 -12.70 17.73 -4.61
CA ARG A 5 -13.83 17.51 -5.53
C ARG A 5 -14.23 16.03 -5.60
N PHE A 6 -13.28 15.13 -5.39
CA PHE A 6 -13.41 13.70 -5.66
C PHE A 6 -13.20 12.87 -4.39
N PRO A 7 -13.96 11.77 -4.18
CA PRO A 7 -13.77 10.88 -3.05
C PRO A 7 -12.40 10.17 -3.10
N ILE A 8 -11.89 9.83 -1.92
CA ILE A 8 -10.67 9.07 -1.73
C ILE A 8 -11.03 7.60 -1.55
N VAL A 9 -10.33 6.72 -2.27
CA VAL A 9 -10.42 5.27 -2.17
C VAL A 9 -9.13 4.74 -1.56
N LEU A 10 -9.25 4.04 -0.42
CA LEU A 10 -8.14 3.36 0.24
C LEU A 10 -8.08 1.90 -0.26
N ALA A 11 -7.02 1.55 -0.98
CA ALA A 11 -6.79 0.22 -1.56
C ALA A 11 -5.68 -0.53 -0.82
N HIS A 12 -6.04 -1.61 -0.13
CA HIS A 12 -5.11 -2.38 0.71
C HIS A 12 -4.24 -3.34 -0.11
N GLY A 13 -3.15 -3.83 0.49
CA GLY A 13 -2.26 -4.84 -0.08
C GLY A 13 -2.64 -6.29 0.26
N ILE A 14 -1.64 -7.17 0.27
CA ILE A 14 -1.75 -8.62 0.40
C ILE A 14 -1.68 -9.14 1.86
N ALA A 15 -1.26 -8.30 2.80
CA ALA A 15 -1.03 -8.72 4.18
C ALA A 15 -2.33 -8.93 4.98
N ARG A 16 -2.39 -10.03 5.73
CA ARG A 16 -3.52 -10.49 6.56
C ARG A 16 -3.49 -9.84 7.95
N PHE A 17 -3.73 -8.52 7.98
CA PHE A 17 -3.79 -7.75 9.22
C PHE A 17 -4.97 -8.13 10.14
N ASP A 18 -5.94 -8.88 9.61
CA ASP A 18 -7.02 -9.53 10.36
C ASP A 18 -6.46 -10.46 11.45
N ILE A 19 -5.30 -11.09 11.26
CA ILE A 19 -4.70 -11.98 12.27
C ILE A 19 -4.12 -11.18 13.46
N LEU A 20 -3.40 -10.08 13.19
CA LEU A 20 -2.92 -9.16 14.25
C LEU A 20 -4.09 -8.55 15.02
N ARG A 21 -5.14 -8.15 14.29
CA ARG A 21 -6.41 -7.69 14.83
C ARG A 21 -7.08 -8.76 15.69
N GLU A 22 -7.19 -10.00 15.23
CA GLU A 22 -7.81 -11.11 15.98
C GLU A 22 -7.04 -11.42 17.27
N ILE A 23 -5.71 -11.48 17.22
CA ILE A 23 -4.85 -11.67 18.40
C ILE A 23 -5.08 -10.54 19.40
N LEU A 24 -5.17 -9.30 18.94
CA LEU A 24 -5.40 -8.14 19.79
C LEU A 24 -6.82 -8.13 20.37
N MET A 25 -7.83 -8.38 19.53
CA MET A 25 -9.25 -8.46 19.91
C MET A 25 -9.51 -9.57 20.94
N GLN A 26 -8.87 -10.74 20.80
CA GLN A 26 -8.91 -11.81 21.81
C GLN A 26 -8.30 -11.38 23.16
N LYS A 27 -7.30 -10.49 23.14
CA LYS A 27 -6.69 -9.95 24.37
C LYS A 27 -7.52 -8.84 25.02
N VAL A 28 -8.27 -8.05 24.24
CA VAL A 28 -9.04 -6.89 24.76
C VAL A 28 -10.54 -7.14 24.93
N GLY A 29 -11.09 -8.24 24.39
CA GLY A 29 -12.48 -8.66 24.62
C GLY A 29 -13.55 -7.78 23.96
N LEU A 30 -13.20 -7.06 22.88
CA LEU A 30 -14.08 -6.10 22.19
C LEU A 30 -14.64 -6.68 20.87
N THR A 31 -15.80 -6.19 20.45
CA THR A 31 -16.48 -6.62 19.20
C THR A 31 -16.36 -5.55 18.09
N GLU A 32 -16.45 -5.97 16.82
CA GLU A 32 -16.18 -5.12 15.64
C GLU A 32 -17.04 -3.85 15.55
N ASN A 33 -18.27 -3.89 16.06
CA ASN A 33 -19.26 -2.82 15.85
C ASN A 33 -19.05 -1.57 16.73
N GLU A 34 -18.12 -1.59 17.69
CA GLU A 34 -17.90 -0.48 18.62
C GLU A 34 -16.62 0.32 18.34
N LEU A 35 -15.79 -0.10 17.37
CA LEU A 35 -14.39 0.36 17.24
C LEU A 35 -14.02 1.09 15.94
N GLY A 36 -14.99 1.33 15.04
CA GLY A 36 -14.72 2.04 13.79
C GLY A 36 -13.58 1.41 12.97
N ASP A 37 -12.71 2.24 12.38
CA ASP A 37 -11.53 1.79 11.63
C ASP A 37 -10.25 1.67 12.49
N ALA A 38 -10.36 1.74 13.82
CA ALA A 38 -9.22 1.73 14.75
C ALA A 38 -8.37 0.45 14.69
N PHE A 39 -8.91 -0.64 14.15
CA PHE A 39 -8.20 -1.89 13.89
C PHE A 39 -8.30 -2.33 12.43
N HIS A 40 -8.63 -1.42 11.53
CA HIS A 40 -8.65 -1.69 10.11
C HIS A 40 -7.21 -1.77 9.55
N TYR A 41 -7.06 -2.35 8.35
CA TYR A 41 -5.80 -2.37 7.59
C TYR A 41 -5.13 -0.98 7.58
N PHE A 42 -5.91 0.03 7.19
CA PHE A 42 -5.56 1.43 7.31
C PHE A 42 -6.00 1.96 8.68
N LYS A 43 -5.14 1.84 9.68
CA LYS A 43 -5.52 1.95 11.09
C LYS A 43 -5.92 3.37 11.49
N GLY A 44 -7.22 3.63 11.66
CA GLY A 44 -7.73 4.95 12.04
C GLY A 44 -7.61 6.04 10.97
N ILE A 45 -7.21 5.68 9.75
CA ILE A 45 -6.86 6.64 8.70
C ILE A 45 -8.11 7.19 8.02
N LYS A 46 -9.12 6.35 7.74
CA LYS A 46 -10.35 6.80 7.08
C LYS A 46 -11.07 7.79 7.98
N SER A 47 -11.28 7.45 9.25
CA SER A 47 -11.96 8.34 10.19
C SER A 47 -11.21 9.64 10.36
N HIS A 48 -9.88 9.61 10.44
CA HIS A 48 -9.08 10.85 10.54
C HIS A 48 -9.23 11.75 9.30
N LEU A 49 -9.29 11.18 8.09
CA LEU A 49 -9.51 11.95 6.87
C LEU A 49 -10.94 12.52 6.80
N GLU A 50 -11.95 11.74 7.22
CA GLU A 50 -13.35 12.18 7.28
C GLU A 50 -13.55 13.33 8.28
N GLU A 51 -12.92 13.27 9.46
CA GLU A 51 -12.87 14.36 10.44
C GLU A 51 -12.26 15.64 9.87
N ASN A 52 -11.40 15.52 8.85
CA ASN A 52 -10.78 16.63 8.14
C ASN A 52 -11.53 17.04 6.85
N GLY A 53 -12.75 16.52 6.64
CA GLY A 53 -13.65 16.95 5.58
C GLY A 53 -13.48 16.24 4.24
N PHE A 54 -12.75 15.12 4.19
CA PHE A 54 -12.64 14.29 2.99
C PHE A 54 -13.71 13.20 2.98
N GLU A 55 -14.29 12.94 1.80
CA GLU A 55 -15.10 11.75 1.59
C GLU A 55 -14.18 10.57 1.29
N VAL A 56 -14.24 9.50 2.10
CA VAL A 56 -13.28 8.40 2.02
C VAL A 56 -13.99 7.04 2.06
N TYR A 57 -13.52 6.10 1.24
CA TYR A 57 -14.01 4.73 1.19
C TYR A 57 -12.87 3.74 1.38
N HIS A 58 -13.11 2.70 2.19
CA HIS A 58 -12.29 1.49 2.13
C HIS A 58 -12.79 0.62 0.99
N THR A 59 -11.85 0.05 0.25
CA THR A 59 -12.15 -1.09 -0.63
C THR A 59 -11.75 -2.38 0.06
N SER A 60 -12.43 -3.46 -0.30
CA SER A 60 -12.12 -4.82 0.14
C SER A 60 -11.92 -5.69 -1.09
N VAL A 61 -10.70 -6.16 -1.29
CA VAL A 61 -10.35 -7.11 -2.35
C VAL A 61 -9.77 -8.37 -1.70
N ASP A 62 -9.63 -9.44 -2.48
CA ASP A 62 -9.13 -10.71 -1.97
C ASP A 62 -7.67 -10.58 -1.49
N PHE A 63 -7.38 -10.96 -0.23
CA PHE A 63 -6.02 -10.88 0.31
C PHE A 63 -5.04 -11.82 -0.39
N ALA A 64 -5.48 -12.97 -0.90
CA ALA A 64 -4.67 -14.00 -1.56
C ALA A 64 -4.73 -13.93 -3.10
N GLY A 65 -5.64 -13.14 -3.64
CA GLY A 65 -5.95 -13.13 -5.07
C GLY A 65 -4.80 -12.61 -5.93
N SER A 66 -4.77 -13.04 -7.19
CA SER A 66 -3.89 -12.43 -8.20
C SER A 66 -4.23 -10.95 -8.39
N VAL A 67 -3.25 -10.16 -8.85
CA VAL A 67 -3.44 -8.73 -9.15
C VAL A 67 -4.58 -8.55 -10.16
N ASP A 68 -4.72 -9.46 -11.13
CA ASP A 68 -5.79 -9.40 -12.13
C ASP A 68 -7.20 -9.59 -11.53
N LEU A 69 -7.35 -10.48 -10.54
CA LEU A 69 -8.62 -10.67 -9.83
C LEU A 69 -8.93 -9.44 -8.96
N ARG A 70 -7.93 -9.00 -8.18
CA ARG A 70 -8.04 -7.87 -7.27
C ARG A 70 -8.33 -6.56 -8.02
N ALA A 71 -7.72 -6.34 -9.18
CA ALA A 71 -8.00 -5.21 -10.07
C ALA A 71 -9.47 -5.17 -10.53
N ARG A 72 -10.09 -6.32 -10.84
CA ARG A 72 -11.52 -6.41 -11.19
C ARG A 72 -12.40 -6.08 -10.00
N GLN A 73 -12.09 -6.63 -8.83
CA GLN A 73 -12.82 -6.34 -7.59
C GLN A 73 -12.69 -4.86 -7.19
N LEU A 74 -11.54 -4.24 -7.41
CA LEU A 74 -11.32 -2.81 -7.20
C LEU A 74 -12.15 -1.98 -8.20
N SER A 75 -12.15 -2.34 -9.49
CA SER A 75 -12.99 -1.70 -10.51
C SER A 75 -14.47 -1.72 -10.13
N ASP A 76 -14.98 -2.88 -9.71
CA ASP A 76 -16.39 -3.02 -9.32
C ASP A 76 -16.75 -2.12 -8.14
N GLN A 77 -15.83 -1.89 -7.21
CA GLN A 77 -16.03 -1.00 -6.06
C GLN A 77 -15.95 0.46 -6.46
N VAL A 78 -14.98 0.85 -7.30
CA VAL A 78 -14.90 2.23 -7.84
C VAL A 78 -16.17 2.56 -8.63
N ASN A 79 -16.66 1.65 -9.46
CA ASN A 79 -17.92 1.83 -10.19
C ASN A 79 -19.13 1.97 -9.27
N ARG A 80 -19.17 1.22 -8.16
CA ARG A 80 -20.22 1.36 -7.14
C ARG A 80 -20.15 2.70 -6.42
N ILE A 81 -18.95 3.16 -6.04
CA ILE A 81 -18.75 4.46 -5.40
C ILE A 81 -19.18 5.60 -6.31
N LEU A 82 -18.84 5.52 -7.61
CA LEU A 82 -19.21 6.52 -8.61
C LEU A 82 -20.65 6.38 -9.13
N SER A 83 -21.39 5.36 -8.70
CA SER A 83 -22.75 5.13 -9.18
C SER A 83 -23.67 6.30 -8.83
N GLY A 84 -24.33 6.86 -9.84
CA GLY A 84 -25.21 8.03 -9.66
C GLY A 84 -24.48 9.37 -9.57
N ARG A 85 -23.15 9.41 -9.65
CA ARG A 85 -22.36 10.64 -9.78
C ARG A 85 -22.09 10.94 -11.26
N THR A 86 -22.22 12.21 -11.65
CA THR A 86 -21.95 12.68 -13.03
C THR A 86 -20.63 13.45 -13.05
N ASP A 87 -19.78 13.20 -14.05
CA ASP A 87 -18.46 13.85 -14.23
C ASP A 87 -17.56 13.79 -12.98
N ASP A 88 -17.52 12.59 -12.40
CA ASP A 88 -16.84 12.29 -11.14
C ASP A 88 -15.72 11.27 -11.33
N ASN A 89 -14.70 11.38 -10.50
CA ASN A 89 -13.51 10.55 -10.47
C ASN A 89 -13.23 10.13 -9.03
N VAL A 90 -12.33 9.17 -8.83
CA VAL A 90 -11.78 8.87 -7.51
C VAL A 90 -10.30 9.24 -7.44
N HIS A 91 -9.84 9.64 -6.26
CA HIS A 91 -8.42 9.55 -5.92
C HIS A 91 -8.16 8.23 -5.22
N ILE A 92 -7.18 7.45 -5.68
CA ILE A 92 -6.80 6.21 -5.02
C ILE A 92 -5.54 6.48 -4.19
N ILE A 93 -5.59 6.13 -2.91
CA ILE A 93 -4.39 5.95 -2.08
C ILE A 93 -4.25 4.45 -1.85
N ALA A 94 -3.19 3.89 -2.39
CA ALA A 94 -2.98 2.45 -2.44
C ALA A 94 -1.70 2.07 -1.70
N HIS A 95 -1.76 1.01 -0.90
CA HIS A 95 -0.60 0.48 -0.18
C HIS A 95 -0.16 -0.85 -0.77
N SER A 96 1.16 -1.06 -0.89
CA SER A 96 1.73 -2.35 -1.29
C SER A 96 1.13 -2.86 -2.61
N MET A 97 0.66 -4.11 -2.66
CA MET A 97 -0.02 -4.72 -3.81
C MET A 97 -1.26 -3.93 -4.30
N GLY A 98 -1.92 -3.15 -3.44
CA GLY A 98 -3.04 -2.29 -3.85
C GLY A 98 -2.67 -1.29 -4.95
N GLY A 99 -1.40 -0.87 -5.00
CA GLY A 99 -0.91 0.01 -6.07
C GLY A 99 -0.77 -0.71 -7.40
N LEU A 100 -0.43 -2.00 -7.40
CA LEU A 100 -0.47 -2.84 -8.60
C LEU A 100 -1.91 -3.08 -9.04
N ASP A 101 -2.83 -3.36 -8.10
CA ASP A 101 -4.25 -3.53 -8.39
C ASP A 101 -4.82 -2.29 -9.12
N ALA A 102 -4.52 -1.09 -8.61
CA ALA A 102 -4.96 0.16 -9.22
C ALA A 102 -4.40 0.37 -10.63
N ARG A 103 -3.11 0.04 -10.85
CA ARG A 103 -2.48 0.15 -12.17
C ARG A 103 -3.07 -0.87 -13.16
N HIS A 104 -3.19 -2.13 -12.77
CA HIS A 104 -3.83 -3.16 -13.60
C HIS A 104 -5.28 -2.79 -13.91
N MET A 105 -6.02 -2.27 -12.94
CA MET A 105 -7.39 -1.78 -13.14
C MET A 105 -7.44 -0.70 -14.25
N ILE A 106 -6.57 0.29 -14.19
CA ILE A 106 -6.51 1.39 -15.18
C ILE A 106 -6.13 0.88 -16.56
N VAL A 107 -5.18 -0.06 -16.64
CA VAL A 107 -4.59 -0.54 -17.90
C VAL A 107 -5.45 -1.59 -18.59
N ASP A 108 -6.05 -2.50 -17.82
CA ASP A 108 -6.67 -3.72 -18.35
C ASP A 108 -8.20 -3.67 -18.38
N ILE A 109 -8.82 -2.78 -17.59
CA ILE A 109 -10.27 -2.66 -17.51
C ILE A 109 -10.72 -1.39 -18.21
N GLY A 110 -11.44 -1.56 -19.32
CA GLY A 110 -11.86 -0.46 -20.18
C GLY A 110 -12.65 0.62 -19.43
N GLY A 111 -12.30 1.88 -19.67
CA GLY A 111 -12.97 3.05 -19.09
C GLY A 111 -12.58 3.40 -17.65
N MET A 112 -11.72 2.61 -16.99
CA MET A 112 -11.29 2.91 -15.62
C MET A 112 -10.31 4.08 -15.55
N ALA A 113 -9.49 4.30 -16.57
CA ALA A 113 -8.60 5.46 -16.65
C ALA A 113 -9.36 6.80 -16.55
N ASP A 114 -10.57 6.88 -17.13
CA ASP A 114 -11.40 8.09 -17.13
C ASP A 114 -12.12 8.32 -15.80
N LYS A 115 -12.12 7.32 -14.90
CA LYS A 115 -12.77 7.35 -13.58
C LYS A 115 -11.79 7.58 -12.44
N VAL A 116 -10.49 7.72 -12.72
CA VAL A 116 -9.46 7.91 -11.70
C VAL A 116 -8.75 9.24 -11.94
N ALA A 117 -8.79 10.14 -10.96
CA ALA A 117 -8.08 11.42 -11.03
C ALA A 117 -6.60 11.22 -10.71
N SER A 118 -6.28 10.42 -9.69
CA SER A 118 -4.91 10.09 -9.32
C SER A 118 -4.76 8.74 -8.66
N VAL A 119 -3.59 8.13 -8.81
CA VAL A 119 -3.13 6.98 -8.00
C VAL A 119 -1.91 7.42 -7.19
N ASN A 120 -2.01 7.27 -5.88
CA ASN A 120 -0.97 7.61 -4.92
C ASN A 120 -0.55 6.33 -4.22
N THR A 121 0.63 5.82 -4.54
CA THR A 121 1.12 4.53 -4.01
C THR A 121 2.05 4.74 -2.83
N ILE A 122 1.93 3.87 -1.84
CA ILE A 122 2.78 3.84 -0.64
C ILE A 122 3.32 2.41 -0.55
N GLY A 123 4.65 2.23 -0.55
CA GLY A 123 5.24 0.89 -0.40
C GLY A 123 4.98 -0.08 -1.56
N THR A 124 4.49 0.36 -2.72
CA THR A 124 4.10 -0.54 -3.82
C THR A 124 5.30 -1.13 -4.55
N PRO A 125 5.36 -2.46 -4.78
CA PRO A 125 6.45 -3.09 -5.53
C PRO A 125 6.27 -2.88 -7.05
N HIS A 126 6.40 -1.66 -7.56
CA HIS A 126 6.20 -1.38 -8.99
C HIS A 126 7.18 -2.12 -9.90
N LEU A 127 8.37 -2.45 -9.39
CA LEU A 127 9.40 -3.23 -10.08
C LEU A 127 9.53 -4.65 -9.52
N GLY A 128 8.56 -5.10 -8.72
CA GLY A 128 8.60 -6.34 -7.97
C GLY A 128 9.50 -6.27 -6.73
N THR A 129 9.77 -7.41 -6.10
CA THR A 129 10.69 -7.53 -4.97
C THR A 129 11.51 -8.81 -5.08
N SER A 130 12.80 -8.74 -4.79
CA SER A 130 13.70 -9.91 -4.75
C SER A 130 13.34 -10.88 -3.64
N PHE A 131 12.60 -10.44 -2.62
CA PHE A 131 11.97 -11.37 -1.68
C PHE A 131 10.94 -12.24 -2.39
N ALA A 132 10.23 -11.68 -3.38
CA ALA A 132 9.32 -12.43 -4.22
C ALA A 132 10.02 -13.49 -5.06
N ASP A 133 11.07 -13.07 -5.75
CA ASP A 133 11.92 -13.94 -6.55
C ASP A 133 12.58 -15.05 -5.70
N PHE A 134 13.05 -14.71 -4.51
CA PHE A 134 13.62 -15.69 -3.58
C PHE A 134 12.59 -16.74 -3.19
N GLY A 135 11.35 -16.33 -2.93
CA GLY A 135 10.28 -17.21 -2.53
C GLY A 135 9.87 -18.29 -3.52
N ILE A 136 9.88 -17.93 -4.80
CA ILE A 136 9.60 -18.87 -5.89
C ILE A 136 10.83 -19.69 -6.30
N SER A 137 12.02 -19.33 -5.83
CA SER A 137 13.25 -20.09 -6.10
C SER A 137 13.35 -21.38 -5.28
N GLN A 138 14.15 -22.34 -5.77
CA GLN A 138 14.41 -23.58 -5.02
C GLN A 138 15.09 -23.28 -3.68
N GLY A 139 14.40 -23.53 -2.58
CA GLY A 139 14.90 -23.31 -1.20
C GLY A 139 14.25 -22.14 -0.46
N GLY A 140 13.65 -21.17 -1.16
CA GLY A 140 12.96 -20.04 -0.53
C GLY A 140 11.56 -20.38 0.01
N HIS A 141 10.95 -21.44 -0.50
CA HIS A 141 9.62 -21.90 -0.09
C HIS A 141 9.48 -22.11 1.43
N PHE A 142 10.52 -22.60 2.12
CA PHE A 142 10.48 -22.79 3.57
C PHE A 142 10.52 -21.50 4.38
N VAL A 143 11.25 -20.48 3.89
CA VAL A 143 11.30 -19.14 4.50
C VAL A 143 9.95 -18.46 4.38
N ILE A 144 9.37 -18.58 3.20
CA ILE A 144 8.06 -18.02 2.85
C ILE A 144 6.94 -18.67 3.63
N LYS A 145 6.98 -20.00 3.82
CA LYS A 145 6.05 -20.71 4.68
C LYS A 145 6.05 -20.20 6.13
N GLY A 146 7.18 -19.70 6.63
CA GLY A 146 7.27 -19.07 7.95
C GLY A 146 6.54 -17.73 8.06
N LEU A 147 6.27 -17.08 6.92
CA LEU A 147 5.60 -15.79 6.83
C LEU A 147 4.14 -15.89 6.38
N GLU A 148 3.65 -17.07 5.96
CA GLU A 148 2.24 -17.35 5.67
C GLU A 148 1.25 -16.83 6.74
N PRO A 149 1.54 -16.89 8.05
CA PRO A 149 0.64 -16.35 9.07
C PRO A 149 0.51 -14.82 9.06
N PHE A 150 1.36 -14.11 8.34
CA PHE A 150 1.41 -12.63 8.31
C PHE A 150 1.20 -12.05 6.91
N ILE A 151 1.56 -12.81 5.86
CA ILE A 151 1.50 -12.42 4.46
C ILE A 151 0.79 -13.52 3.69
N ASP A 152 -0.27 -13.18 2.96
CA ASP A 152 -0.92 -14.14 2.07
C ASP A 152 -0.07 -14.37 0.83
N LEU A 153 0.20 -15.62 0.49
CA LEU A 153 1.16 -15.97 -0.57
C LEU A 153 0.52 -16.33 -1.89
N GLY A 154 -0.82 -16.40 -1.97
CA GLY A 154 -1.54 -16.72 -3.20
C GLY A 154 -1.22 -15.77 -4.37
N GLY A 155 -0.93 -14.50 -4.05
CA GLY A 155 -0.63 -13.43 -5.02
C GLY A 155 0.85 -13.16 -5.26
N PHE A 156 1.75 -13.95 -4.67
CA PHE A 156 3.18 -13.61 -4.60
C PHE A 156 3.91 -13.67 -5.96
N ASN A 157 3.42 -14.49 -6.89
CA ASN A 157 3.96 -14.58 -8.25
C ASN A 157 3.89 -13.24 -8.99
N ASP A 158 2.81 -12.47 -8.80
CA ASP A 158 2.62 -11.17 -9.44
C ASP A 158 3.54 -10.09 -8.84
N LEU A 159 4.13 -10.35 -7.66
CA LEU A 159 5.07 -9.46 -6.98
C LEU A 159 6.53 -9.71 -7.37
N THR A 160 6.79 -10.73 -8.19
CA THR A 160 8.13 -11.03 -8.70
C THR A 160 8.63 -9.93 -9.62
N THR A 161 9.94 -9.73 -9.67
CA THR A 161 10.54 -8.70 -10.54
C THR A 161 10.23 -8.96 -12.00
N ALA A 162 10.23 -10.23 -12.42
CA ALA A 162 9.88 -10.66 -13.77
C ALA A 162 8.42 -10.36 -14.14
N ALA A 163 7.46 -10.67 -13.25
CA ALA A 163 6.04 -10.40 -13.50
C ALA A 163 5.77 -8.89 -13.59
N CYS A 164 6.33 -8.11 -12.67
CA CYS A 164 6.21 -6.66 -12.68
C CYS A 164 6.86 -6.03 -13.93
N GLU A 165 8.00 -6.56 -14.40
CA GLU A 165 8.63 -6.10 -15.63
C GLU A 165 7.74 -6.36 -16.86
N VAL A 166 7.14 -7.55 -16.95
CA VAL A 166 6.16 -7.88 -18.01
C VAL A 166 5.00 -6.90 -18.01
N PHE A 167 4.42 -6.62 -16.83
CA PHE A 167 3.35 -5.64 -16.69
C PHE A 167 3.78 -4.24 -17.11
N ASN A 168 4.90 -3.73 -16.59
CA ASN A 168 5.41 -2.40 -16.89
C ASN A 168 5.64 -2.18 -18.39
N ARG A 169 6.14 -3.20 -19.11
CA ARG A 169 6.31 -3.12 -20.57
C ARG A 169 4.99 -2.96 -21.31
N ARG A 170 3.97 -3.77 -20.98
CA ARG A 170 2.66 -3.72 -21.67
C ARG A 170 1.78 -2.54 -21.23
N ALA A 171 2.01 -2.01 -20.03
CA ALA A 171 1.25 -0.89 -19.46
C ALA A 171 1.74 0.47 -19.96
N ARG A 172 3.02 0.59 -20.35
CA ARG A 172 3.72 1.86 -20.62
C ARG A 172 2.93 2.83 -21.49
N ASP A 173 2.49 2.41 -22.67
CA ASP A 173 1.79 3.30 -23.61
C ASP A 173 0.46 3.82 -23.06
N LYS A 174 -0.30 2.95 -22.37
CA LYS A 174 -1.58 3.31 -21.75
C LYS A 174 -1.39 4.21 -20.53
N GLU A 175 -0.36 3.97 -19.74
CA GLU A 175 -0.05 4.81 -18.56
C GLU A 175 0.50 6.17 -18.97
N ALA A 176 1.36 6.23 -20.00
CA ALA A 176 1.94 7.46 -20.52
C ALA A 176 0.91 8.40 -21.15
N SER A 177 -0.11 7.86 -21.82
CA SER A 177 -1.10 8.63 -22.59
C SER A 177 -2.39 8.98 -21.83
N ASN A 178 -2.71 8.30 -20.72
CA ASN A 178 -3.95 8.56 -19.98
C ASN A 178 -3.94 9.90 -19.21
N LYS A 179 -5.03 10.27 -18.56
CA LYS A 179 -5.13 11.53 -17.77
C LYS A 179 -4.80 11.37 -16.27
N VAL A 180 -4.59 10.14 -15.80
CA VAL A 180 -4.37 9.83 -14.38
C VAL A 180 -3.05 10.43 -13.91
N VAL A 181 -3.07 11.08 -12.75
CA VAL A 181 -1.84 11.54 -12.08
C VAL A 181 -1.28 10.41 -11.22
N TYR A 182 0.01 10.06 -11.39
CA TYR A 182 0.67 9.03 -10.60
C TYR A 182 1.65 9.65 -9.61
N ARG A 183 1.56 9.24 -8.35
CA ARG A 183 2.47 9.62 -7.27
C ARG A 183 2.94 8.41 -6.50
N THR A 184 4.20 8.40 -6.10
CA THR A 184 4.79 7.33 -5.27
C THR A 184 5.33 7.92 -3.98
N TYR A 185 5.16 7.20 -2.88
CA TYR A 185 5.71 7.54 -1.56
C TYR A 185 6.56 6.37 -1.08
N ALA A 186 7.88 6.53 -1.21
CA ALA A 186 8.84 5.48 -0.89
C ALA A 186 9.38 5.63 0.53
N SER A 187 9.26 4.57 1.32
CA SER A 187 9.77 4.46 2.69
C SER A 187 10.87 3.41 2.79
N SER A 188 11.67 3.52 3.84
CA SER A 188 12.60 2.51 4.29
C SER A 188 12.71 2.58 5.81
N GLU A 189 13.18 1.50 6.41
CA GLU A 189 13.48 1.46 7.83
C GLU A 189 14.77 0.67 8.09
N GLU A 190 15.45 1.01 9.18
CA GLU A 190 16.61 0.27 9.66
C GLU A 190 16.20 -1.15 10.08
N ARG A 191 17.03 -2.14 9.75
CA ARG A 191 16.70 -3.56 9.96
C ARG A 191 16.19 -3.88 11.37
N ASP A 192 16.83 -3.31 12.39
CA ASP A 192 16.52 -3.61 13.78
C ASP A 192 15.24 -2.90 14.28
N LEU A 193 14.71 -1.96 13.49
CA LEU A 193 13.44 -1.26 13.69
C LEU A 193 12.32 -1.76 12.78
N VAL A 194 12.59 -2.76 11.93
CA VAL A 194 11.56 -3.45 11.15
C VAL A 194 10.92 -4.54 12.00
N PHE A 195 9.59 -4.69 11.87
CA PHE A 195 8.81 -5.76 12.49
C PHE A 195 9.53 -7.10 12.40
N LEU A 196 9.75 -7.75 13.54
CA LEU A 196 10.69 -8.88 13.66
C LEU A 196 10.53 -9.96 12.57
N PRO A 197 9.31 -10.42 12.21
CA PRO A 197 9.12 -11.37 11.12
C PRO A 197 9.67 -10.89 9.77
N LEU A 198 9.65 -9.59 9.49
CA LEU A 198 10.08 -9.00 8.22
C LEU A 198 11.60 -8.72 8.16
N GLN A 199 12.37 -8.90 9.25
CA GLN A 199 13.81 -8.65 9.22
C GLN A 199 14.58 -9.61 8.29
N LEU A 200 14.05 -10.82 8.09
CA LEU A 200 14.63 -11.78 7.16
C LEU A 200 14.44 -11.34 5.71
N SER A 201 13.21 -10.95 5.35
CA SER A 201 12.91 -10.40 4.02
C SER A 201 13.68 -9.10 3.78
N TRP A 202 13.78 -8.23 4.80
CA TRP A 202 14.62 -7.04 4.77
C TRP A 202 16.06 -7.37 4.37
N SER A 203 16.64 -8.40 4.98
CA SER A 203 18.03 -8.81 4.75
C SER A 203 18.24 -9.39 3.35
N ILE A 204 17.23 -10.10 2.81
CA ILE A 204 17.26 -10.62 1.44
C ILE A 204 17.22 -9.47 0.43
N ILE A 205 16.29 -8.53 0.62
CA ILE A 205 16.10 -7.38 -0.26
C ILE A 205 17.32 -6.47 -0.19
N ASN A 206 17.82 -6.15 1.01
CA ASN A 206 18.95 -5.25 1.17
C ASN A 206 20.22 -5.72 0.46
N ARG A 207 20.46 -7.04 0.42
CA ARG A 207 21.59 -7.62 -0.32
C ARG A 207 21.48 -7.45 -1.84
N SER A 208 20.26 -7.40 -2.38
CA SER A 208 20.01 -7.41 -3.83
C SER A 208 19.65 -6.02 -4.37
N GLU A 209 18.93 -5.22 -3.59
CA GLU A 209 18.26 -3.99 -4.01
C GLU A 209 18.55 -2.77 -3.11
N GLY A 210 19.12 -2.98 -1.91
CA GLY A 210 19.45 -1.90 -0.95
C GLY A 210 18.30 -1.51 0.00
N GLU A 211 18.23 -0.22 0.35
CA GLU A 211 17.25 0.33 1.29
C GLU A 211 15.83 -0.18 1.01
N ASN A 212 15.14 -0.65 2.04
CA ASN A 212 13.81 -1.23 1.93
C ASN A 212 13.00 -1.12 3.22
N ASP A 213 11.72 -1.40 3.14
CA ASP A 213 10.75 -1.32 4.24
C ASP A 213 10.47 -2.70 4.88
N GLY A 214 11.30 -3.70 4.59
CA GLY A 214 11.11 -5.08 5.02
C GLY A 214 10.45 -5.97 3.97
N LEU A 215 9.74 -5.43 2.98
CA LEU A 215 9.11 -6.24 1.92
C LEU A 215 9.36 -5.72 0.50
N VAL A 216 9.63 -4.42 0.34
CA VAL A 216 9.82 -3.77 -0.95
C VAL A 216 10.97 -2.77 -0.87
N SER A 217 11.89 -2.83 -1.84
CA SER A 217 12.98 -1.85 -1.93
C SER A 217 12.47 -0.45 -2.28
N VAL A 218 13.16 0.59 -1.77
CA VAL A 218 12.89 1.99 -2.12
C VAL A 218 12.85 2.18 -3.64
N ARG A 219 13.78 1.54 -4.35
CA ARG A 219 13.85 1.60 -5.82
C ARG A 219 12.57 1.09 -6.47
N SER A 220 12.05 -0.05 -6.01
CA SER A 220 10.80 -0.62 -6.52
C SER A 220 9.59 0.25 -6.15
N GLN A 221 9.57 0.82 -4.94
CA GLN A 221 8.55 1.76 -4.49
C GLN A 221 8.48 3.03 -5.32
N GLN A 222 9.64 3.60 -5.68
CA GLN A 222 9.73 4.85 -6.43
C GLN A 222 9.20 4.71 -7.86
N TRP A 223 9.24 3.51 -8.44
CA TRP A 223 8.96 3.27 -9.86
C TRP A 223 9.88 4.09 -10.78
N GLU A 224 9.50 4.29 -12.04
CA GLU A 224 10.22 5.15 -12.99
C GLU A 224 9.82 6.62 -12.78
N GLY A 225 10.74 7.56 -12.92
CA GLY A 225 10.42 8.98 -12.75
C GLY A 225 9.61 9.57 -13.92
N GLU A 226 9.70 8.94 -15.10
CA GLU A 226 8.96 9.35 -16.28
C GLU A 226 8.70 8.16 -17.21
N LEU A 227 7.47 8.03 -17.70
CA LEU A 227 7.08 7.10 -18.75
C LEU A 227 7.11 7.82 -20.10
N THR A 228 7.68 7.18 -21.11
CA THR A 228 7.60 7.61 -22.52
C THR A 228 6.90 6.51 -23.31
N GLY A 229 5.74 6.84 -23.89
CA GLY A 229 4.99 5.95 -24.76
C GLY A 229 5.59 5.88 -26.16
N SER A 230 5.26 4.81 -26.89
CA SER A 230 5.69 4.61 -28.28
C SER A 230 5.16 5.68 -29.26
N ASP A 231 4.07 6.37 -28.89
CA ASP A 231 3.48 7.49 -29.60
C ASP A 231 4.13 8.86 -29.27
N GLY A 232 5.15 8.87 -28.41
CA GLY A 232 5.82 10.08 -27.93
C GLY A 232 5.13 10.76 -26.75
N SER A 233 4.03 10.19 -26.23
CA SER A 233 3.43 10.66 -24.98
C SER A 233 4.44 10.54 -23.83
N ARG A 234 4.46 11.54 -22.95
CA ARG A 234 5.34 11.56 -21.78
C ARG A 234 4.51 11.83 -20.54
N LYS A 235 4.77 11.03 -19.50
CA LYS A 235 4.14 11.19 -18.20
C LYS A 235 5.15 11.15 -17.10
N ARG A 236 5.26 12.25 -16.36
CA ARG A 236 6.04 12.31 -15.13
C ARG A 236 5.28 11.59 -14.01
N ILE A 237 6.00 10.75 -13.27
CA ILE A 237 5.52 10.17 -12.01
C ILE A 237 6.12 11.02 -10.89
N GLU A 238 5.27 11.56 -10.02
CA GLU A 238 5.75 12.39 -8.92
C GLU A 238 6.23 11.50 -7.78
N GLN A 239 7.54 11.51 -7.52
CA GLN A 239 8.17 10.65 -6.52
C GLN A 239 8.45 11.42 -5.23
N PHE A 240 7.96 10.90 -4.11
CA PHE A 240 8.13 11.45 -2.77
C PHE A 240 8.80 10.42 -1.86
N ARG A 241 9.50 10.91 -0.84
CA ARG A 241 9.88 10.09 0.31
C ARG A 241 8.71 10.06 1.29
N PHE A 242 8.45 8.90 1.89
CA PHE A 242 7.52 8.82 3.00
C PHE A 242 8.06 9.68 4.15
N PRO A 243 7.28 10.60 4.74
CA PRO A 243 7.83 11.64 5.62
C PRO A 243 8.36 11.14 6.96
N VAL A 244 8.14 9.88 7.29
CA VAL A 244 8.64 9.22 8.50
C VAL A 244 9.34 7.93 8.10
N PRO A 245 10.44 7.55 8.75
CA PRO A 245 10.93 6.17 8.69
C PRO A 245 9.80 5.22 9.10
N ALA A 246 9.59 4.19 8.28
CA ALA A 246 8.48 3.27 8.42
C ALA A 246 8.77 2.00 7.64
N ASP A 247 8.67 0.87 8.33
CA ASP A 247 8.58 -0.43 7.68
C ASP A 247 7.24 -0.59 6.92
N HIS A 248 7.04 -1.75 6.29
CA HIS A 248 5.89 -2.00 5.45
C HIS A 248 4.53 -2.01 6.19
N LEU A 249 4.49 -2.31 7.49
CA LEU A 249 3.26 -2.31 8.29
C LEU A 249 3.03 -0.93 8.93
N ASN A 250 4.12 -0.32 9.37
CA ASN A 250 4.22 1.04 9.88
C ASN A 250 3.56 2.06 8.95
N GLN A 251 3.77 1.91 7.65
CA GLN A 251 3.18 2.77 6.61
C GLN A 251 1.66 2.91 6.70
N VAL A 252 0.96 1.91 7.24
CA VAL A 252 -0.52 1.90 7.37
C VAL A 252 -1.00 2.01 8.83
N GLY A 253 -0.09 2.38 9.72
CA GLY A 253 -0.38 2.66 11.13
C GLY A 253 -0.30 1.44 12.03
N TRP A 254 0.33 0.35 11.61
CA TRP A 254 0.61 -0.81 12.46
C TRP A 254 2.06 -0.83 12.91
N TRP A 255 2.31 -1.03 14.20
CA TRP A 255 3.65 -1.02 14.78
C TRP A 255 3.81 -2.17 15.79
N ASP A 256 5.05 -2.62 15.98
CA ASP A 256 5.42 -3.59 17.04
C ASP A 256 5.92 -2.88 18.30
N LEU A 257 5.67 -3.48 19.47
CA LEU A 257 6.25 -3.05 20.74
C LEU A 257 7.78 -3.22 20.76
N GLN A 258 8.36 -4.09 19.93
CA GLN A 258 9.82 -4.25 19.84
C GLN A 258 10.52 -3.07 19.14
N GLU A 259 9.81 -2.31 18.32
CA GLU A 259 10.28 -1.04 17.71
C GLU A 259 10.43 0.07 18.77
N ILE A 260 9.80 -0.12 19.94
CA ILE A 260 9.92 0.71 21.13
C ILE A 260 10.88 0.00 22.09
N ASN A 261 12.11 0.51 22.20
CA ASN A 261 13.21 -0.08 22.97
C ASN A 261 12.75 -0.79 24.28
N PRO A 262 12.75 -2.15 24.33
CA PRO A 262 12.05 -2.90 25.37
C PRO A 262 12.71 -2.84 26.75
N VAL A 263 13.95 -2.33 26.86
CA VAL A 263 14.70 -2.32 28.13
C VAL A 263 14.46 -1.03 28.94
N LEU A 264 13.96 0.05 28.32
CA LEU A 264 13.85 1.36 28.98
C LEU A 264 12.43 1.93 29.07
N ASP A 265 11.47 1.51 28.23
CA ASP A 265 10.27 2.34 28.01
C ASP A 265 8.90 1.62 28.01
N VAL A 266 8.80 0.45 28.63
CA VAL A 266 7.53 -0.33 28.71
C VAL A 266 6.38 0.50 29.33
N LEU A 267 6.68 1.43 30.25
CA LEU A 267 5.69 2.32 30.86
C LEU A 267 5.18 3.41 29.91
N ASN A 268 5.98 3.83 28.92
CA ASN A 268 5.61 4.86 27.94
C ASN A 268 5.14 4.27 26.60
N ALA A 269 5.20 2.95 26.41
CA ALA A 269 4.84 2.29 25.16
C ALA A 269 3.44 2.69 24.62
N PRO A 270 2.36 2.82 25.44
CA PRO A 270 1.06 3.28 24.94
C PRO A 270 1.06 4.73 24.41
N LYS A 271 1.88 5.60 25.02
CA LYS A 271 2.02 7.00 24.60
C LYS A 271 2.79 7.09 23.28
N LEU A 272 3.91 6.38 23.17
CA LEU A 272 4.72 6.33 21.95
C LEU A 272 3.94 5.74 20.78
N ALA A 273 3.16 4.69 21.03
CA ALA A 273 2.19 4.13 20.10
C ALA A 273 1.20 5.20 19.56
N GLY A 274 0.58 5.96 20.45
CA GLY A 274 -0.37 7.02 20.06
C GLY A 274 0.30 8.16 19.27
N GLU A 275 1.54 8.53 19.62
CA GLU A 275 2.33 9.51 18.88
C GLU A 275 2.70 9.00 17.48
N TYR A 276 3.03 7.72 17.35
CA TYR A 276 3.34 7.09 16.07
C TYR A 276 2.11 7.06 15.15
N GLU A 277 0.97 6.58 15.64
CA GLU A 277 -0.29 6.64 14.88
C GLU A 277 -0.62 8.04 14.40
N SER A 278 -0.44 9.04 15.26
CA SER A 278 -0.74 10.43 14.95
C SER A 278 0.15 10.94 13.82
N LYS A 279 1.42 10.54 13.78
CA LYS A 279 2.34 10.86 12.68
C LYS A 279 1.89 10.22 11.37
N ILE A 280 1.51 8.95 11.38
CA ILE A 280 1.02 8.26 10.17
C ILE A 280 -0.27 8.92 9.66
N LYS A 281 -1.24 9.16 10.55
CA LYS A 281 -2.48 9.89 10.23
C LYS A 281 -2.19 11.27 9.62
N ALA A 282 -1.22 12.01 10.15
CA ALA A 282 -0.79 13.29 9.60
C ALA A 282 -0.17 13.16 8.19
N VAL A 283 0.60 12.10 7.91
CA VAL A 283 1.10 11.81 6.56
C VAL A 283 -0.06 11.61 5.58
N TYR A 284 -1.05 10.77 5.91
CA TYR A 284 -2.21 10.57 5.04
C TYR A 284 -3.01 11.86 4.82
N LEU A 285 -3.14 12.69 5.85
CA LEU A 285 -3.78 13.99 5.73
C LEU A 285 -3.02 14.93 4.78
N GLU A 286 -1.69 14.93 4.81
CA GLU A 286 -0.86 15.69 3.88
C GLU A 286 -0.97 15.15 2.44
N ILE A 287 -1.01 13.83 2.27
CA ILE A 287 -1.29 13.21 0.96
C ILE A 287 -2.67 13.67 0.45
N ALA A 288 -3.70 13.60 1.29
CA ALA A 288 -5.07 13.99 0.93
C ALA A 288 -5.19 15.47 0.54
N LYS A 289 -4.48 16.36 1.26
CA LYS A 289 -4.42 17.79 0.93
C LYS A 289 -3.74 18.10 -0.41
N ARG A 290 -2.94 17.19 -0.96
CA ARG A 290 -2.31 17.32 -2.29
C ARG A 290 -3.19 16.85 -3.45
N LEU A 291 -4.33 16.24 -3.13
CA LEU A 291 -5.27 15.72 -4.13
C LEU A 291 -6.20 16.82 -4.66
N SER A 292 -6.38 17.91 -3.89
CA SER A 292 -7.23 19.06 -4.20
C SER A 292 -6.60 20.06 -5.16
#